data_AF-A0A1Q7DJT2-F1
#
_entry.id   AF-A0A1Q7DJT2-F1
#
_cell.length_a   1.000
_cell.length_b   1.000
_cell.length_c   1.000
_cell.angle_alpha   90.00
_cell.angle_beta   90.00
_cell.angle_gamma   90.00
#
_symmetry.space_group_name_H-M   'P 1'
#
loop_
_entity.id
_entity.type
_entity.pdbx_description
1 polymer ?
#
loop_
_entity_poly.entity_id
_entity_poly.type
_entity_poly.pdbx_seq_one_letter_code
_entity_poly.pdbx_strand_id
1 'polypeptide(L)'
;MTPAREFVLSRQSATAWLAAADMSMVEEAARASGTKAALNAELEKKLPPQFQQLERRVHQRFDQLADAVKSGTRDDVVKRLAALTGYCVTCHDTYRLDEAK
;
A
#
# COMPACT_ATOMS: atom_id res chain seq x y z
N MET A 1 -5.30 0.43 -19.84
CA MET A 1 -4.29 0.03 -18.82
C MET A 1 -5.05 -0.50 -17.63
N THR A 2 -4.72 -1.68 -17.11
CA THR A 2 -5.46 -2.34 -16.02
C THR A 2 -5.07 -1.77 -14.64
N PRO A 3 -6.01 -1.62 -13.69
CA PRO A 3 -5.76 -1.04 -12.36
C PRO A 3 -4.65 -1.76 -11.57
N ALA A 4 -4.51 -3.08 -11.77
CA ALA A 4 -3.47 -3.89 -11.14
C ALA A 4 -2.04 -3.47 -11.55
N ARG A 5 -1.86 -2.97 -12.78
CA ARG A 5 -0.56 -2.53 -13.29
C ARG A 5 -0.15 -1.19 -12.67
N GLU A 6 -1.08 -0.27 -12.45
CA GLU A 6 -0.82 0.99 -11.72
C GLU A 6 -0.40 0.72 -10.27
N PHE A 7 -1.03 -0.24 -9.60
CA PHE A 7 -0.68 -0.60 -8.22
C PHE A 7 0.72 -1.22 -8.11
N VAL A 8 1.11 -2.10 -9.03
CA VAL A 8 2.46 -2.68 -9.07
C VAL A 8 3.53 -1.64 -9.43
N LEU A 9 3.19 -0.70 -10.33
CA LEU A 9 4.08 0.42 -10.65
C LEU A 9 4.27 1.34 -9.44
N SER A 10 3.22 1.64 -8.69
CA SER A 10 3.29 2.41 -7.44
C SER A 10 4.28 1.80 -6.43
N ARG A 11 4.26 0.46 -6.24
CA ARG A 11 5.20 -0.23 -5.34
C ARG A 11 6.66 -0.19 -5.80
N GLN A 12 6.93 -0.40 -7.09
CA GLN A 12 8.29 -0.32 -7.64
C GLN A 12 8.86 1.10 -7.55
N SER A 13 7.98 2.09 -7.67
CA SER A 13 8.33 3.49 -7.51
C SER A 13 8.77 3.78 -6.06
N ALA A 14 8.09 3.23 -5.06
CA ALA A 14 8.45 3.37 -3.64
C ALA A 14 9.84 2.84 -3.30
N THR A 15 10.20 1.66 -3.81
CA THR A 15 11.56 1.12 -3.64
C THR A 15 12.61 1.96 -4.37
N ALA A 16 12.28 2.52 -5.53
CA ALA A 16 13.17 3.41 -6.27
C ALA A 16 13.39 4.76 -5.55
N TRP A 17 12.35 5.34 -4.94
CA TRP A 17 12.46 6.58 -4.15
C TRP A 17 13.32 6.38 -2.89
N LEU A 18 13.11 5.26 -2.19
CA LEU A 18 13.97 4.91 -1.05
C LEU A 18 15.42 4.66 -1.46
N ALA A 19 15.68 4.10 -2.65
CA ALA A 19 17.03 3.94 -3.17
C ALA A 19 17.66 5.29 -3.54
N ALA A 20 16.88 6.20 -4.14
CA ALA A 20 17.29 7.56 -4.50
C ALA A 20 17.42 8.53 -3.30
N ALA A 21 17.11 8.07 -2.08
CA ALA A 21 17.11 8.85 -0.84
C ALA A 21 16.12 10.03 -0.80
N ASP A 22 15.13 10.05 -1.68
CA ASP A 22 14.08 11.08 -1.69
C ASP A 22 12.95 10.69 -0.73
N MET A 23 13.15 11.01 0.54
CA MET A 23 12.17 10.71 1.59
C MET A 23 10.90 11.57 1.45
N SER A 24 10.97 12.75 0.82
CA SER A 24 9.77 13.56 0.58
C SER A 24 8.80 12.88 -0.38
N MET A 25 9.31 12.30 -1.47
CA MET A 25 8.47 11.54 -2.40
C MET A 25 7.88 10.28 -1.76
N VAL A 26 8.61 9.64 -0.84
CA VAL A 26 8.09 8.49 -0.09
C VAL A 26 6.94 8.90 0.83
N GLU A 27 7.04 10.05 1.50
CA GLU A 27 5.96 10.57 2.36
C GLU A 27 4.70 10.87 1.54
N GLU A 28 4.85 11.60 0.44
CA GLU A 28 3.73 12.00 -0.40
C GLU A 28 2.99 10.79 -0.96
N ALA A 29 3.73 9.81 -1.51
CA ALA A 29 3.14 8.59 -2.05
C ALA A 29 2.47 7.73 -0.95
N ALA A 30 3.09 7.67 0.24
CA ALA A 30 2.50 6.97 1.39
C ALA A 30 1.19 7.65 1.85
N ARG A 31 1.14 8.99 1.89
CA ARG A 31 -0.08 9.75 2.20
C ARG A 31 -1.17 9.54 1.16
N ALA A 32 -0.82 9.58 -0.11
CA ALA A 32 -1.76 9.33 -1.20
C ALA A 32 -2.36 7.91 -1.15
N SER A 33 -1.64 6.95 -0.55
CA SER A 33 -2.08 5.56 -0.37
C SER A 33 -2.72 5.28 1.00
N GLY A 34 -2.83 6.30 1.86
CA GLY A 34 -3.35 6.18 3.23
C GLY A 34 -4.88 5.98 3.28
N THR A 35 -5.45 6.12 4.47
CA THR A 35 -6.90 5.96 4.72
C THR A 35 -7.80 6.87 3.89
N LYS A 36 -7.27 7.97 3.34
CA LYS A 36 -7.99 8.85 2.40
C LYS A 36 -8.25 8.21 1.03
N ALA A 37 -7.48 7.18 0.67
CA ALA A 37 -7.65 6.41 -0.56
C ALA A 37 -8.49 5.15 -0.37
N ALA A 38 -9.16 5.01 0.79
CA ALA A 38 -10.02 3.88 1.08
C ALA A 38 -11.17 3.77 0.06
N LEU A 39 -11.69 2.55 -0.07
CA LEU A 39 -12.76 2.24 -1.00
C LEU A 39 -14.01 3.09 -0.76
N ASN A 40 -14.75 3.36 -1.85
CA ASN A 40 -16.08 3.97 -1.71
C ASN A 40 -17.07 2.97 -1.07
N ALA A 41 -18.07 3.52 -0.37
CA ALA A 41 -19.04 2.73 0.40
C ALA A 41 -19.86 1.73 -0.44
N GLU A 42 -19.99 1.96 -1.75
CA GLU A 42 -20.68 1.03 -2.64
C GLU A 42 -19.85 -0.23 -2.92
N LEU A 43 -18.54 -0.06 -3.11
CA LEU A 43 -17.61 -1.17 -3.35
C LEU A 43 -17.33 -1.93 -2.05
N GLU A 44 -17.21 -1.25 -0.91
CA GLU A 44 -17.05 -1.90 0.40
C GLU A 44 -18.16 -2.93 0.68
N LYS A 45 -19.42 -2.60 0.36
CA LYS A 45 -20.57 -3.50 0.55
C LYS A 45 -20.50 -4.78 -0.27
N LYS A 46 -19.77 -4.78 -1.39
CA LYS A 46 -19.65 -5.92 -2.31
C LYS A 46 -18.50 -6.85 -1.93
N LEU A 47 -17.64 -6.46 -1.00
CA LEU A 47 -16.42 -7.19 -0.66
C LEU A 47 -16.59 -8.06 0.59
N PRO A 48 -15.93 -9.23 0.66
CA PRO A 48 -15.93 -10.07 1.86
C PRO A 48 -15.44 -9.28 3.09
N PRO A 49 -16.02 -9.48 4.28
CA PRO A 49 -15.61 -8.76 5.50
C PRO A 49 -14.11 -8.88 5.82
N GLN A 50 -13.52 -10.04 5.51
CA GLN A 50 -12.09 -10.31 5.69
C GLN A 50 -11.23 -9.47 4.74
N PHE A 51 -11.67 -9.29 3.49
CA PHE A 51 -11.01 -8.42 2.52
C PHE A 51 -11.04 -6.97 3.00
N GLN A 52 -12.19 -6.48 3.45
CA GLN A 52 -12.33 -5.11 3.96
C GLN A 52 -11.43 -4.87 5.19
N GLN A 53 -11.28 -5.86 6.09
CA GLN A 53 -10.35 -5.73 7.21
C GLN A 53 -8.89 -5.59 6.75
N LEU A 54 -8.50 -6.34 5.72
CA LEU A 54 -7.14 -6.30 5.19
C LEU A 54 -6.88 -4.99 4.44
N GLU A 55 -7.82 -4.54 3.61
CA GLU A 55 -7.77 -3.25 2.92
C GLU A 55 -7.55 -2.10 3.91
N ARG A 56 -8.40 -1.99 4.94
CA ARG A 56 -8.26 -0.94 5.97
C ARG A 56 -6.91 -0.99 6.67
N ARG A 57 -6.43 -2.18 7.02
CA ARG A 57 -5.11 -2.35 7.66
C ARG A 57 -3.98 -1.91 6.75
N VAL A 58 -4.07 -2.17 5.45
CA VAL A 58 -3.06 -1.72 4.46
C VAL A 58 -3.05 -0.19 4.38
N HIS A 59 -4.20 0.46 4.24
CA HIS A 59 -4.29 1.92 4.20
C HIS A 59 -3.78 2.58 5.48
N GLN A 60 -4.11 2.03 6.66
CA GLN A 60 -3.57 2.52 7.95
C GLN A 60 -2.04 2.41 8.03
N ARG A 61 -1.46 1.35 7.44
CA ARG A 61 0.00 1.17 7.43
C ARG A 61 0.71 2.14 6.50
N PHE A 62 0.05 2.56 5.41
CA PHE A 62 0.56 3.65 4.56
C PHE A 62 0.57 4.98 5.32
N ASP A 63 -0.45 5.28 6.13
CA ASP A 63 -0.42 6.47 7.01
C ASP A 63 0.74 6.40 8.01
N GLN A 64 0.95 5.23 8.65
CA GLN A 64 2.07 5.01 9.57
C GLN A 64 3.44 5.11 8.88
N LEU A 65 3.54 4.70 7.60
CA LEU A 65 4.75 4.85 6.81
C LEU A 65 5.05 6.33 6.58
N ALA A 66 4.05 7.13 6.22
CA ALA A 66 4.20 8.57 6.04
C ALA A 66 4.60 9.28 7.35
N ASP A 67 4.05 8.87 8.49
CA ASP A 67 4.45 9.40 9.80
C ASP A 67 5.90 9.03 10.15
N ALA A 68 6.31 7.79 9.86
CA ALA A 68 7.66 7.31 10.11
C ALA A 68 8.70 8.00 9.23
N VAL A 69 8.33 8.44 8.02
CA VAL A 69 9.22 9.23 7.17
C VAL A 69 9.58 10.58 7.79
N LYS A 70 8.64 11.22 8.52
CA LYS A 70 8.87 12.52 9.17
C LYS A 70 9.67 12.44 10.46
N SER A 71 9.59 11.32 11.17
CA SER A 71 10.03 11.21 12.57
C SER A 71 11.02 10.07 12.83
N GLY A 72 11.21 9.16 11.87
CA GLY A 72 12.00 7.94 12.02
C GLY A 72 13.27 7.92 11.18
N THR A 73 14.04 6.84 11.32
CA THR A 73 15.25 6.63 10.52
C THR A 73 14.92 6.00 9.17
N ARG A 74 15.84 6.12 8.20
CA ARG A 74 15.70 5.44 6.90
C ARG A 74 15.48 3.93 7.06
N ASP A 75 16.17 3.30 8.01
CA ASP A 75 16.04 1.88 8.28
C ASP A 75 14.64 1.51 8.80
N ASP A 76 14.05 2.36 9.64
CA ASP A 76 12.67 2.16 10.12
C ASP A 76 11.66 2.24 8.98
N VAL A 77 11.85 3.20 8.07
CA VAL A 77 11.01 3.35 6.87
C VAL A 77 11.14 2.14 5.95
N VAL A 78 12.36 1.66 5.71
CA VAL A 78 12.62 0.46 4.90
C VAL A 78 11.96 -0.78 5.52
N LYS A 79 12.10 -0.99 6.84
CA LYS A 79 11.46 -2.12 7.55
C LYS A 79 9.94 -2.07 7.43
N ARG A 80 9.34 -0.88 7.58
CA ARG A 80 7.90 -0.68 7.45
C ARG A 80 7.42 -0.93 6.03
N LEU A 81 8.16 -0.48 5.02
CA LEU A 81 7.83 -0.76 3.62
C LEU A 81 7.95 -2.26 3.29
N ALA A 82 8.98 -2.94 3.81
CA ALA A 82 9.13 -4.38 3.64
C ALA A 82 7.94 -5.15 4.24
N ALA A 83 7.54 -4.79 5.47
CA ALA A 83 6.35 -5.37 6.10
C ALA A 83 5.07 -5.11 5.28
N LEU A 84 4.88 -3.88 4.79
CA LEU A 84 3.75 -3.51 3.95
C LEU A 84 3.70 -4.33 2.66
N THR A 85 4.85 -4.58 2.04
CA THR A 85 4.96 -5.41 0.83
C THR A 85 4.54 -6.86 1.09
N GLY A 86 4.83 -7.39 2.28
CA GLY A 86 4.36 -8.71 2.71
C GLY A 86 2.83 -8.81 2.70
N TYR A 87 2.11 -7.76 3.12
CA TYR A 87 0.64 -7.73 3.06
C TYR A 87 0.11 -7.78 1.62
N CYS A 88 0.79 -7.11 0.67
CA CYS A 88 0.40 -7.18 -0.74
C CYS A 88 0.50 -8.62 -1.27
N VAL A 89 1.58 -9.33 -0.92
CA VAL A 89 1.78 -10.73 -1.34
C VAL A 89 0.72 -11.63 -0.73
N THR A 90 0.49 -11.55 0.59
CA THR A 90 -0.53 -12.37 1.25
C THR A 90 -1.93 -12.13 0.70
N CYS A 91 -2.32 -10.86 0.53
CA CYS A 91 -3.64 -10.52 0.01
C CYS A 91 -3.82 -11.04 -1.42
N HIS A 92 -2.83 -10.86 -2.29
CA HIS A 92 -2.93 -11.30 -3.68
C HIS A 92 -2.84 -12.82 -3.84
N ASP A 93 -2.21 -13.53 -2.90
CA ASP A 93 -2.23 -14.99 -2.85
C ASP A 93 -3.61 -15.51 -2.42
N THR A 94 -4.23 -14.88 -1.41
CA THR A 94 -5.53 -15.31 -0.85
C THR A 94 -6.73 -14.89 -1.71
N TYR A 95 -6.73 -13.69 -2.27
CA TYR A 95 -7.87 -13.10 -2.99
C TYR A 95 -7.61 -12.97 -4.49
N ARG A 96 -6.71 -13.80 -5.03
CA ARG A 96 -6.38 -13.80 -6.45
C ARG A 96 -7.68 -13.89 -7.24
N LEU A 97 -8.02 -12.80 -7.92
CA LEU A 97 -9.02 -12.82 -8.97
C LEU A 97 -8.32 -13.54 -10.12
N ASP A 98 -8.56 -14.84 -10.27
CA ASP A 98 -8.27 -15.48 -11.55
C ASP A 98 -9.03 -14.66 -12.60
N GLU A 99 -8.32 -14.12 -13.57
CA GLU A 99 -8.96 -13.53 -14.75
C GLU A 99 -9.81 -14.64 -15.35
N ALA A 100 -11.12 -14.61 -15.07
CA ALA A 100 -12.06 -15.52 -15.68
C ALA A 100 -11.89 -15.37 -17.19
N LYS A 101 -11.52 -16.47 -17.82
CA LYS A 101 -11.21 -16.56 -19.24
C LYS A 101 -12.44 -16.31 -20.10
#